data_AF-A0A917UM41-F1
#
_entry.id   AF-A0A917UM41-F1
#
_cell.length_a   1.000
_cell.length_b   1.000
_cell.length_c   1.000
_cell.angle_alpha   90.00
_cell.angle_beta   90.00
_cell.angle_gamma   90.00
#
_symmetry.space_group_name_H-M   'P 1'
#
loop_
_entity.id
_entity.type
_entity.pdbx_description
1 polymer ?
#
loop_
_entity_poly.entity_id
_entity_poly.type
_entity_poly.pdbx_seq_one_letter_code
_entity_poly.pdbx_strand_id
1 'polypeptide(L)' 'MSLPPFNPEDFDERCETCGAAPGQLCRSTCDTGYTAEDYRRDAERREQATAAPPAAGRPASRRSKE' A
#
# COMPACT_ATOMS: atom_id res chain seq x y z
N MET A 1 5.09 -5.41 -10.38
CA MET A 1 5.38 -5.79 -8.99
C MET A 1 4.49 -4.94 -8.11
N SER A 2 3.48 -5.54 -7.47
CA SER A 2 2.63 -4.81 -6.51
C SER A 2 3.39 -4.70 -5.20
N LEU A 3 3.68 -3.48 -4.75
CA LEU A 3 4.33 -3.28 -3.46
C LEU A 3 3.39 -3.70 -2.32
N PRO A 4 3.94 -4.25 -1.23
CA PRO A 4 3.17 -4.54 -0.03
C PRO A 4 2.54 -3.23 0.49
N PRO A 5 1.36 -3.31 1.14
CA PRO A 5 0.74 -2.14 1.74
C PRO A 5 1.68 -1.52 2.78
N PHE A 6 1.70 -0.19 2.84
CA PHE A 6 2.41 0.52 3.90
C PHE A 6 1.84 0.09 5.25
N ASN A 7 2.72 -0.39 6.13
CA ASN A 7 2.40 -0.68 7.51
C ASN A 7 3.19 0.29 8.40
N PRO A 8 2.54 1.19 9.14
CA PRO A 8 3.25 2.15 10.00
C PRO A 8 4.16 1.48 11.04
N GLU A 9 3.79 0.27 11.49
CA GLU A 9 4.57 -0.53 12.45
C GLU A 9 5.87 -1.09 11.86
N ASP A 10 6.06 -1.04 10.54
CA ASP A 10 7.32 -1.43 9.90
C ASP A 10 8.39 -0.32 9.98
N PHE A 11 7.99 0.90 10.39
CA PHE A 11 8.82 2.10 10.36
C PHE A 11 8.97 2.71 11.75
N ASP A 12 9.59 2.00 12.70
CA ASP A 12 9.87 2.52 14.05
C ASP A 12 10.99 3.58 14.09
N GLU A 13 11.80 3.66 13.04
CA GLU A 13 12.94 4.57 12.96
C GLU A 13 12.63 5.79 12.08
N ARG A 14 13.23 6.94 12.42
CA ARG A 14 13.16 8.11 11.56
C ARG A 14 13.91 7.82 10.26
N CYS A 15 13.42 8.36 9.15
CA CYS A 15 14.21 8.34 7.92
C CYS A 15 15.52 9.13 8.13
N GLU A 16 16.67 8.50 7.92
CA GLU A 16 17.98 9.15 8.06
C GLU A 16 18.22 10.22 6.98
N THR A 17 17.63 10.05 5.79
CA THR A 17 17.81 10.94 4.65
C THR A 17 16.98 12.22 4.75
N CYS A 18 15.67 12.12 4.99
CA CYS A 18 14.78 13.28 5.02
C CYS A 18 14.25 13.65 6.42
N GLY A 19 14.53 12.84 7.44
CA GLY A 19 14.08 13.09 8.81
C GLY A 19 12.58 12.86 9.04
N ALA A 20 11.90 12.10 8.17
CA ALA A 20 10.52 11.70 8.41
C ALA A 20 10.39 10.94 9.74
N ALA A 21 9.33 11.20 10.50
CA ALA A 21 9.09 10.57 11.78
C ALA A 21 8.78 9.07 11.65
N PRO A 22 8.95 8.28 12.71
CA PRO A 22 8.47 6.90 12.77
C PRO A 22 6.99 6.80 12.38
N GLY A 23 6.63 5.76 11.64
CA GLY A 23 5.28 5.51 11.13
C GLY A 23 4.80 6.53 10.08
N GLN A 24 5.68 7.43 9.60
CA GLN A 24 5.38 8.39 8.56
C GLN A 24 6.20 8.11 7.31
N LEU A 25 5.59 8.38 6.15
CA LEU A 25 6.26 8.23 4.87
C LEU A 25 7.25 9.36 4.62
N CYS A 26 8.25 9.06 3.79
CA CYS A 26 9.27 10.02 3.39
C CYS A 26 8.66 11.24 2.68
N ARG A 27 9.29 12.41 2.86
CA ARG A 27 8.93 13.61 2.11
C ARG A 27 9.15 13.41 0.61
N SER A 28 8.45 14.17 -0.22
CA SER A 28 8.60 14.15 -1.68
C SER A 28 10.01 14.52 -2.17
N THR A 29 10.80 15.18 -1.32
CA THR A 29 12.19 15.55 -1.61
C THR A 29 13.21 14.53 -1.09
N CYS A 30 12.77 13.32 -0.70
CA CYS A 30 13.65 12.29 -0.16
C CYS A 30 14.21 11.39 -1.27
N ASP A 31 15.54 11.22 -1.30
CA ASP A 31 16.24 10.44 -2.34
C ASP A 31 16.07 8.92 -2.24
N THR A 32 15.36 8.42 -1.21
CA THR A 32 15.12 6.98 -1.00
C THR A 32 14.11 6.37 -1.98
N GLY A 33 13.45 7.20 -2.80
CA GLY A 33 12.69 6.76 -3.97
C GLY A 33 11.24 6.31 -3.74
N TYR A 34 10.78 6.18 -2.49
CA TYR A 34 9.35 5.94 -2.20
C TYR A 34 8.82 6.93 -1.17
N THR A 35 7.94 7.82 -1.62
CA THR A 35 7.52 9.01 -0.87
C THR A 35 6.06 8.91 -0.39
N ALA A 36 5.67 9.83 0.49
CA ALA A 36 4.29 10.00 0.94
C ALA A 36 3.31 10.27 -0.22
N GLU A 37 3.80 10.86 -1.31
CA GLU A 37 3.01 11.16 -2.49
C GLU A 37 2.76 9.90 -3.33
N ASP A 38 3.79 9.05 -3.48
CA ASP A 38 3.66 7.74 -4.14
C ASP A 38 2.65 6.85 -3.41
N TYR A 39 2.71 6.83 -2.08
CA TYR A 39 1.74 6.09 -1.28
C TYR A 39 0.31 6.59 -1.46
N ARG A 40 0.08 7.92 -1.43
CA ARG A 40 -1.26 8.49 -1.67
C ARG A 40 -1.77 8.10 -3.04
N ARG A 41 -0.91 8.16 -4.06
CA ARG A 41 -1.25 7.79 -5.43
C ARG A 41 -1.57 6.29 -5.57
N ASP A 42 -0.86 5.44 -4.83
CA ASP A 42 -1.15 4.01 -4.76
C ASP A 42 -2.41 3.69 -3.94
N ALA A 43 -2.69 4.45 -2.88
CA ALA A 43 -3.93 4.36 -2.12
C ALA A 43 -5.13 4.75 -3.00
N GLU A 44 -5.05 5.86 -3.74
CA GLU A 44 -6.06 6.28 -4.71
C GLU A 44 -6.28 5.21 -5.79
N ARG A 45 -5.20 4.60 -6.32
CA ARG A 45 -5.32 3.49 -7.27
C ARG A 45 -6.01 2.27 -6.66
N ARG A 46 -5.74 1.95 -5.40
CA ARG A 46 -6.39 0.85 -4.67
C ARG A 46 -7.85 1.14 -4.37
N GLU A 47 -8.18 2.37 -3.97
CA GLU A 47 -9.56 2.81 -3.78
C GLU A 47 -10.36 2.73 -5.08
N GLN A 48 -9.77 3.15 -6.22
CA GLN A 48 -10.40 2.97 -7.52
C GLN A 48 -10.55 1.48 -7.90
N ALA A 49 -9.56 0.64 -7.59
CA ALA A 49 -9.63 -0.80 -7.82
C ALA A 49 -10.64 -1.52 -6.91
N THR A 50 -10.89 -1.00 -5.71
CA THR A 50 -11.90 -1.52 -4.77
C THR A 50 -13.30 -0.99 -5.07
N ALA A 51 -13.39 0.24 -5.60
CA ALA A 51 -14.64 0.88 -6.03
C ALA A 51 -15.14 0.33 -7.37
N ALA A 52 -14.25 -0.27 -8.18
CA ALA A 52 -14.68 -1.16 -9.23
C ALA A 52 -15.39 -2.36 -8.57
N PRO A 53 -16.64 -2.68 -8.95
CA PRO A 53 -17.29 -3.88 -8.42
C PRO A 53 -16.37 -5.07 -8.71
N PRO A 54 -16.18 -6.01 -7.77
CA PRO A 54 -15.48 -7.23 -8.09
C PRO A 54 -16.22 -7.80 -9.29
N ALA A 55 -15.53 -7.96 -10.42
CA ALA A 55 -16.07 -8.75 -11.50
C ALA A 55 -16.47 -10.09 -10.88
N ALA A 56 -17.78 -10.29 -10.74
CA ALA A 56 -18.36 -11.53 -10.26
C ALA A 56 -17.83 -12.64 -11.17
N GLY A 57 -16.81 -13.34 -10.68
CA GLY A 57 -15.94 -14.07 -11.59
C GLY A 57 -14.95 -14.99 -10.91
N ARG A 58 -15.35 -15.60 -9.78
CA ARG A 58 -15.23 -17.05 -9.51
C ARG A 58 -15.52 -17.30 -8.02
N PRO A 59 -16.61 -18.01 -7.67
CA PRO A 59 -16.82 -18.42 -6.30
C PRO A 59 -15.68 -19.36 -5.90
N ALA A 60 -15.24 -19.21 -4.65
CA ALA A 60 -14.42 -20.19 -3.98
C ALA A 60 -15.04 -21.58 -4.17
N SER A 61 -14.34 -22.48 -4.86
CA SER A 61 -14.66 -23.91 -4.86
C SER A 61 -14.49 -24.44 -3.44
N ARG A 62 -15.53 -24.29 -2.63
CA ARG A 62 -15.80 -25.11 -1.46
C ARG A 62 -17.18 -25.72 -1.61
N ARG A 63 -17.22 -26.93 -2.17
CA ARG A 63 -18.12 -27.96 -1.65
C ARG A 63 -17.56 -29.34 -1.93
N SER A 64 -17.11 -29.97 -0.86
CA SER A 64 -17.05 -31.41 -0.69
C SER A 64 -18.43 -32.05 -0.92
N LYS A 65 -18.39 -33.35 -1.25
CA LYS A 65 -19.43 -34.38 -1.12
C LYS A 65 -20.17 -34.75 -2.41
N GLU A 66 -19.71 -35.80 -3.07
CA GLU A 66 -20.26 -37.17 -2.91
C GLU A 66 -19.16 -38.22 -3.08
#